data_AF-A0A536T3T0-F1
#
_entry.id   AF-A0A536T3T0-F1
#
_cell.length_a   1.000
_cell.length_b   1.000
_cell.length_c   1.000
_cell.angle_alpha   90.00
_cell.angle_beta   90.00
_cell.angle_gamma   90.00
#
_symmetry.space_group_name_H-M   'P 1'
#
loop_
_entity.id
_entity.type
_entity.pdbx_description
1 polymer ?
#
loop_
_entity_poly.entity_id
_entity_poly.type
_entity_poly.pdbx_seq_one_letter_code
_entity_poly.pdbx_strand_id
1 'polypeptide(L)'
;MTVRPADTQLVSVTDRLNVALGELGLIVVGKQAPLKLALACLLARGHLLIEDIPGVGKSTLAQALASTLGLQYARIQFTSDLLPADVLGVSIFDPVSHVFRFHAGPIFHAVVLADEINRAPPKTQSALLEAMEERQVSIDGQTRPLPAPFFVIATQNPAEQIGAYPLPESQLDRFLMAIELGYPDPDAERELLISGDRRIRIPTLAPCADAATLLAWQDETAAVHVAPALLDYVQALLAASRSSSETGSLQGLHRGLSPRAGLLLVAAARAWALLEGRPMVLPEDIHAVFPAVAGLVVQLMQ
;
A
#
# COMPACT_ATOMS: atom_id res chain seq x y z
N MET A 1 -11.56 -43.25 -29.99
CA MET A 1 -10.54 -42.96 -28.96
C MET A 1 -10.23 -41.47 -29.05
N THR A 2 -11.09 -40.64 -28.47
CA THR A 2 -10.95 -39.17 -28.48
C THR A 2 -10.07 -38.77 -27.31
N VAL A 3 -8.84 -38.37 -27.62
CA VAL A 3 -7.90 -37.80 -26.67
C VAL A 3 -8.52 -36.52 -26.11
N ARG A 4 -8.85 -36.52 -24.81
CA ARG A 4 -9.16 -35.30 -24.06
C ARG A 4 -7.91 -34.43 -24.09
N PRO A 5 -7.99 -33.14 -24.44
CA PRO A 5 -6.86 -32.24 -24.23
C PRO A 5 -6.55 -32.24 -22.73
N ALA A 6 -5.27 -32.41 -22.42
CA ALA A 6 -4.74 -32.50 -21.07
C ALA A 6 -5.24 -31.33 -20.21
N ASP A 7 -5.58 -31.65 -18.96
CA ASP A 7 -5.78 -30.69 -17.88
C ASP A 7 -4.58 -29.73 -17.83
N THR A 8 -4.73 -28.54 -18.42
CA THR A 8 -3.90 -27.40 -18.07
C THR A 8 -4.19 -27.14 -16.60
N GLN A 9 -3.35 -27.64 -15.69
CA GLN A 9 -3.41 -27.29 -14.28
C GLN A 9 -3.39 -25.76 -14.20
N LEU A 10 -4.55 -25.16 -13.96
CA LEU A 10 -4.68 -23.74 -13.68
C LEU A 10 -3.83 -23.49 -12.42
N VAL A 11 -2.66 -22.87 -12.60
CA VAL A 11 -1.81 -22.45 -11.50
C VAL A 11 -2.67 -21.60 -10.57
N SER A 12 -2.76 -21.99 -9.30
CA SER A 12 -3.65 -21.30 -8.36
C SER A 12 -3.20 -19.85 -8.17
N VAL A 13 -4.13 -18.96 -7.83
CA VAL A 13 -3.78 -17.56 -7.54
C VAL A 13 -2.75 -17.48 -6.40
N THR A 14 -2.88 -18.33 -5.40
CA THR A 14 -1.92 -18.47 -4.31
C THR A 14 -0.52 -18.83 -4.80
N ASP A 15 -0.37 -19.77 -5.74
CA ASP A 15 0.94 -20.12 -6.28
C ASP A 15 1.59 -18.93 -6.99
N ARG A 16 0.80 -18.17 -7.76
CA ARG A 16 1.31 -16.95 -8.43
C ARG A 16 1.68 -15.85 -7.44
N LEU A 17 0.92 -15.69 -6.36
CA LEU A 17 1.22 -14.75 -5.29
C LEU A 17 2.49 -15.17 -4.52
N ASN A 18 2.69 -16.47 -4.30
CA ASN A 18 3.92 -16.99 -3.69
C ASN A 18 5.14 -16.77 -4.59
N VAL A 19 4.99 -16.93 -5.92
CA VAL A 19 6.04 -16.54 -6.87
C VAL A 19 6.34 -15.04 -6.76
N ALA A 20 5.31 -14.19 -6.69
CA ALA A 20 5.50 -12.74 -6.52
C ALA A 20 6.27 -12.42 -5.22
N LEU A 21 5.91 -13.04 -4.09
CA LEU A 21 6.61 -12.88 -2.82
C LEU A 21 8.06 -13.38 -2.89
N GLY A 22 8.30 -14.49 -3.59
CA GLY A 22 9.64 -15.01 -3.84
C GLY A 22 10.52 -14.00 -4.59
N GLU A 23 10.02 -13.47 -5.72
CA GLU A 23 10.72 -12.45 -6.52
C GLU A 23 10.99 -11.18 -5.70
N LEU A 24 10.02 -10.75 -4.89
CA LEU A 24 10.21 -9.61 -3.98
C LEU A 24 11.28 -9.89 -2.92
N GLY A 25 11.31 -11.08 -2.34
CA GLY A 25 12.30 -11.50 -1.35
C GLY A 25 13.73 -11.56 -1.89
N LEU A 26 13.90 -11.79 -3.20
CA LEU A 26 15.22 -11.70 -3.86
C LEU A 26 15.75 -10.27 -3.90
N ILE A 27 14.87 -9.27 -3.94
CA ILE A 27 15.25 -7.85 -4.02
C ILE A 27 15.30 -7.22 -2.62
N VAL A 28 14.32 -7.48 -1.77
CA VAL A 28 14.18 -6.94 -0.42
C VAL A 28 14.46 -8.04 0.61
N VAL A 29 15.73 -8.18 0.96
CA VAL A 29 16.25 -9.31 1.77
C VAL A 29 15.82 -9.22 3.23
N GLY A 30 15.44 -10.36 3.83
CA GLY A 30 15.13 -10.46 5.25
C GLY A 30 13.81 -9.80 5.67
N LYS A 31 12.97 -9.36 4.72
CA LYS A 31 11.73 -8.61 4.99
C LYS A 31 10.44 -9.35 4.63
N GLN A 32 10.37 -10.65 4.91
CA GLN A 32 9.23 -11.48 4.52
C GLN A 32 7.88 -10.97 5.04
N ALA A 33 7.80 -10.61 6.32
CA ALA A 33 6.56 -10.11 6.90
C ALA A 33 6.12 -8.74 6.31
N PRO A 34 6.98 -7.71 6.23
CA PRO A 34 6.63 -6.45 5.55
C PRO A 34 6.25 -6.63 4.06
N LEU A 35 6.92 -7.52 3.33
CA LEU A 35 6.57 -7.83 1.94
C LEU A 35 5.17 -8.42 1.84
N LYS A 36 4.84 -9.37 2.72
CA LYS A 36 3.52 -10.00 2.76
C LYS A 36 2.43 -9.01 3.13
N LEU A 37 2.68 -8.11 4.09
CA LEU A 37 1.77 -7.02 4.47
C LEU A 37 1.55 -6.04 3.30
N ALA A 38 2.61 -5.64 2.60
CA ALA A 38 2.50 -4.75 1.44
C ALA A 38 1.67 -5.38 0.32
N LEU A 39 1.86 -6.66 0.03
CA LEU A 39 1.07 -7.39 -0.96
C LEU A 39 -0.38 -7.57 -0.49
N ALA A 40 -0.61 -7.86 0.79
CA ALA A 40 -1.95 -7.94 1.36
C ALA A 40 -2.69 -6.60 1.26
N CYS A 41 -2.01 -5.49 1.53
CA CYS A 41 -2.56 -4.13 1.37
C CYS A 41 -3.02 -3.87 -0.07
N LEU A 42 -2.18 -4.21 -1.05
CA LEU A 42 -2.50 -4.08 -2.47
C LEU A 42 -3.71 -4.95 -2.87
N LEU A 43 -3.75 -6.21 -2.44
CA LEU A 43 -4.85 -7.14 -2.73
C LEU A 43 -6.17 -6.70 -2.08
N ALA A 44 -6.09 -6.07 -0.90
CA ALA A 44 -7.22 -5.48 -0.20
C ALA A 44 -7.64 -4.11 -0.79
N ARG A 45 -7.06 -3.67 -1.91
CA ARG A 45 -7.33 -2.37 -2.58
C ARG A 45 -7.03 -1.14 -1.70
N GLY A 46 -6.18 -1.30 -0.70
CA GLY A 46 -5.76 -0.24 0.22
C GLY A 46 -4.55 0.54 -0.26
N HIS A 47 -4.15 1.53 0.54
CA HIS A 47 -2.90 2.27 0.39
C HIS A 47 -1.99 2.01 1.58
N LEU A 48 -0.68 2.02 1.34
CA LEU A 48 0.33 1.66 2.33
C LEU A 48 1.06 2.91 2.83
N LEU A 49 1.18 3.04 4.15
CA LEU A 49 2.09 3.99 4.78
C LEU A 49 3.33 3.23 5.28
N ILE A 50 4.52 3.78 5.02
CA ILE A 50 5.78 3.25 5.56
C ILE A 50 6.41 4.32 6.45
N GLU A 51 6.39 4.07 7.76
CA GLU A 51 7.00 4.92 8.77
C GLU A 51 8.33 4.29 9.17
N ASP A 52 9.44 4.88 8.72
CA ASP A 52 10.73 4.21 8.94
C ASP A 52 11.90 5.16 8.74
N ILE A 53 13.08 4.74 9.18
CA ILE A 53 14.35 5.44 9.02
C ILE A 53 14.86 5.46 7.56
N PRO A 54 15.63 6.48 7.14
CA PRO A 54 16.18 6.53 5.79
C PRO A 54 17.08 5.32 5.47
N GLY A 55 17.08 4.89 4.20
CA GLY A 55 18.03 3.87 3.70
C GLY A 55 17.60 2.40 3.82
N VAL A 56 16.46 2.10 4.42
CA VAL A 56 15.95 0.72 4.64
C VAL A 56 15.21 0.08 3.45
N GLY A 57 15.38 0.61 2.24
CA GLY A 57 14.83 -0.03 1.03
C GLY A 57 13.37 0.27 0.70
N LYS A 58 12.78 1.33 1.24
CA LYS A 58 11.40 1.78 0.93
C LYS A 58 11.14 1.97 -0.56
N SER A 59 12.01 2.72 -1.25
CA SER A 59 11.88 2.94 -2.69
C SER A 59 12.10 1.65 -3.48
N THR A 60 13.02 0.80 -3.01
CA THR A 60 13.28 -0.53 -3.58
C THR A 60 12.04 -1.41 -3.53
N LEU A 61 11.33 -1.45 -2.40
CA LEU A 61 10.08 -2.18 -2.25
C LEU A 61 9.03 -1.72 -3.28
N ALA A 62 8.77 -0.42 -3.36
CA ALA A 62 7.75 0.12 -4.25
C ALA A 62 8.04 -0.20 -5.73
N GLN A 63 9.30 -0.04 -6.15
CA GLN A 63 9.71 -0.30 -7.52
C GLN A 63 9.74 -1.81 -7.85
N ALA A 64 10.18 -2.64 -6.91
CA ALA A 64 10.17 -4.10 -7.06
C ALA A 64 8.74 -4.62 -7.17
N LEU A 65 7.82 -4.16 -6.32
CA LEU A 65 6.40 -4.52 -6.36
C LEU A 65 5.75 -4.16 -7.70
N ALA A 66 6.00 -2.95 -8.20
CA ALA A 66 5.48 -2.56 -9.50
C ALA A 66 6.03 -3.43 -10.63
N SER A 67 7.35 -3.71 -10.62
CA SER A 67 8.01 -4.49 -11.67
C SER A 67 7.58 -5.96 -11.66
N THR A 68 7.54 -6.59 -10.47
CA THR A 68 7.08 -7.97 -10.27
C THR A 68 5.63 -8.15 -10.75
N LEU A 69 4.77 -7.14 -10.56
CA LEU A 69 3.35 -7.21 -10.93
C LEU A 69 3.04 -6.62 -12.32
N GLY A 70 4.04 -6.19 -13.08
CA GLY A 70 3.85 -5.63 -14.42
C GLY A 70 3.09 -4.31 -14.43
N LEU A 71 3.24 -3.51 -13.38
CA LEU A 71 2.53 -2.24 -13.18
C LEU A 71 3.39 -1.04 -13.52
N GLN A 72 2.76 0.01 -14.06
CA GLN A 72 3.41 1.30 -14.25
C GLN A 72 3.71 1.95 -12.90
N TYR A 73 4.92 2.48 -12.77
CA TYR A 73 5.46 3.05 -11.54
C TYR A 73 5.81 4.53 -11.74
N ALA A 74 5.48 5.34 -10.74
CA ALA A 74 6.05 6.67 -10.61
C ALA A 74 6.47 6.97 -9.17
N ARG A 75 7.48 7.83 -9.04
CA ARG A 75 7.95 8.37 -7.76
C ARG A 75 7.69 9.86 -7.72
N ILE A 76 7.13 10.30 -6.60
CA ILE A 76 6.96 11.71 -6.26
C ILE A 76 7.78 11.95 -4.99
N GLN A 77 8.76 12.84 -5.06
CA GLN A 77 9.48 13.31 -3.88
C GLN A 77 8.73 14.51 -3.32
N PHE A 78 8.19 14.39 -2.11
CA PHE A 78 7.49 15.49 -1.46
C PHE A 78 8.51 16.48 -0.88
N THR A 79 8.36 17.74 -1.25
CA THR A 79 9.21 18.87 -0.83
C THR A 79 8.34 20.06 -0.46
N SER A 80 8.89 21.03 0.27
CA SER A 80 8.12 22.17 0.78
C SER A 80 7.58 23.11 -0.31
N ASP A 81 8.14 23.02 -1.52
CA ASP A 81 7.76 23.78 -2.71
C ASP A 81 6.88 23.00 -3.69
N LEU A 82 6.64 21.70 -3.44
CA LEU A 82 5.82 20.86 -4.31
C LEU A 82 4.37 21.37 -4.37
N LEU A 83 3.86 21.62 -5.58
CA LEU A 83 2.50 22.09 -5.79
C LEU A 83 1.54 20.92 -6.06
N PRO A 84 0.23 21.08 -5.77
CA PRO A 84 -0.77 20.09 -6.17
C PRO A 84 -0.72 19.75 -7.67
N ALA A 85 -0.44 20.73 -8.53
CA ALA A 85 -0.34 20.52 -9.98
C ALA A 85 0.81 19.59 -10.39
N ASP A 86 1.91 19.54 -9.62
CA ASP A 86 3.03 18.63 -9.89
C ASP A 86 2.67 17.17 -9.58
N VAL A 87 1.67 16.97 -8.70
CA VAL A 87 1.15 15.65 -8.32
C VAL A 87 0.02 15.24 -9.25
N LEU A 88 -0.99 16.10 -9.39
CA LEU A 88 -2.22 15.79 -10.12
C LEU A 88 -2.06 15.97 -11.64
N GLY A 89 -1.18 16.85 -12.09
CA GLY A 89 -1.06 17.28 -13.48
C GLY A 89 -1.55 18.69 -13.71
N VAL A 90 -1.26 19.21 -14.90
CA VAL A 90 -1.50 20.61 -15.28
C VAL A 90 -1.98 20.70 -16.72
N SER A 91 -2.84 21.68 -17.00
CA SER A 91 -3.22 22.02 -18.37
C SER A 91 -2.29 23.10 -18.92
N ILE A 92 -1.58 22.78 -20.01
CA ILE A 92 -0.65 23.68 -20.67
C ILE A 92 -1.31 24.17 -21.97
N PHE A 93 -1.30 25.48 -22.20
CA PHE A 93 -1.78 26.05 -23.45
C PHE A 93 -0.82 25.70 -24.59
N ASP A 94 -1.33 24.99 -25.60
CA ASP A 94 -0.59 24.71 -26.83
C ASP A 94 -0.81 25.87 -27.83
N PRO A 95 0.22 26.68 -28.13
CA PRO A 95 0.09 27.83 -29.01
C PRO A 95 -0.15 27.46 -30.48
N VAL A 96 0.14 26.21 -30.89
CA VAL A 96 -0.07 25.76 -32.27
C VAL A 96 -1.52 25.38 -32.49
N SER A 97 -2.10 24.64 -31.55
CA SER A 97 -3.49 24.18 -31.66
C SER A 97 -4.50 25.09 -30.94
N HIS A 98 -4.03 26.12 -30.24
CA HIS A 98 -4.83 27.06 -29.44
C HIS A 98 -5.77 26.36 -28.44
N VAL A 99 -5.37 25.18 -27.94
CA VAL A 99 -6.12 24.43 -26.93
C VAL A 99 -5.27 24.17 -25.70
N PHE A 100 -5.91 24.11 -24.54
CA PHE A 100 -5.29 23.62 -23.32
C PHE A 100 -5.17 22.09 -23.39
N ARG A 101 -3.94 21.58 -23.34
CA ARG A 101 -3.65 20.14 -23.28
C ARG A 101 -3.32 19.76 -21.85
N PHE A 102 -4.01 18.73 -21.35
CA PHE A 102 -3.73 18.19 -20.05
C PHE A 102 -2.48 17.31 -20.08
N HIS A 103 -1.52 17.62 -19.21
CA HIS A 103 -0.36 16.80 -18.92
C HIS A 103 -0.60 16.09 -17.60
N ALA A 104 -0.79 14.77 -17.68
CA ALA A 104 -1.06 13.93 -16.53
C ALA A 104 0.11 13.95 -15.55
N GLY A 105 -0.19 14.17 -14.27
CA GLY A 105 0.78 14.07 -13.20
C GLY A 105 1.14 12.62 -12.86
N PRO A 106 2.13 12.41 -11.98
CA PRO A 106 2.60 11.07 -11.61
C PRO A 106 1.51 10.18 -11.00
N ILE A 107 0.44 10.74 -10.43
CA ILE A 107 -0.67 9.94 -9.85
C ILE A 107 -1.42 9.07 -10.87
N PHE A 108 -1.24 9.31 -12.17
CA PHE A 108 -1.85 8.49 -13.22
C PHE A 108 -1.11 7.17 -13.48
N HIS A 109 -0.18 6.78 -12.61
CA HIS A 109 0.49 5.48 -12.63
C HIS A 109 -0.19 4.51 -11.65
N ALA A 110 -0.13 3.21 -11.97
CA ALA A 110 -0.78 2.17 -11.16
C ALA A 110 -0.13 2.03 -9.76
N VAL A 111 1.18 2.24 -9.66
CA VAL A 111 1.91 2.28 -8.38
C VAL A 111 2.60 3.65 -8.25
N VAL A 112 2.30 4.36 -7.17
CA VAL A 112 2.89 5.67 -6.87
C VAL A 112 3.61 5.60 -5.53
N LEU A 113 4.92 5.88 -5.55
CA LEU A 113 5.69 6.14 -4.33
C LEU A 113 5.61 7.63 -4.00
N ALA A 114 4.91 7.99 -2.93
CA ALA A 114 4.87 9.34 -2.36
C ALA A 114 5.90 9.45 -1.23
N ASP A 115 7.12 9.79 -1.59
CA ASP A 115 8.27 9.77 -0.68
C ASP A 115 8.29 11.04 0.19
N GLU A 116 8.40 10.86 1.51
CA GLU A 116 8.43 11.91 2.52
C GLU A 116 7.20 12.82 2.49
N ILE A 117 6.00 12.23 2.45
CA ILE A 117 4.72 12.95 2.30
C ILE A 117 4.56 14.09 3.32
N ASN A 118 5.13 13.92 4.51
CA ASN A 118 5.14 14.92 5.57
C ASN A 118 6.05 16.14 5.28
N ARG A 119 6.80 16.20 4.19
CA ARG A 119 7.60 17.39 3.83
C ARG A 119 6.87 18.41 2.95
N ALA A 120 5.76 18.03 2.33
CA ALA A 120 4.99 18.95 1.50
C ALA A 120 3.94 19.73 2.29
N PRO A 121 3.53 20.92 1.82
CA PRO A 121 2.46 21.68 2.45
C PRO A 121 1.13 20.89 2.54
N PRO A 122 0.28 21.18 3.54
CA PRO A 122 -1.00 20.48 3.72
C PRO A 122 -1.91 20.46 2.49
N LYS A 123 -1.83 21.47 1.63
CA LYS A 123 -2.60 21.52 0.37
C LYS A 123 -2.17 20.43 -0.62
N THR A 124 -0.88 20.20 -0.77
CA THR A 124 -0.32 19.18 -1.67
C THR A 124 -0.56 17.77 -1.12
N GLN A 125 -0.43 17.59 0.19
CA GLN A 125 -0.83 16.35 0.86
C GLN A 125 -2.30 16.04 0.61
N SER A 126 -3.19 17.02 0.83
CA SER A 126 -4.64 16.86 0.65
C SER A 126 -4.99 16.48 -0.79
N ALA A 127 -4.32 17.06 -1.78
CA ALA A 127 -4.54 16.74 -3.19
C ALA A 127 -4.28 15.25 -3.50
N LEU A 128 -3.17 14.68 -3.01
CA LEU A 128 -2.88 13.25 -3.17
C LEU A 128 -3.93 12.38 -2.45
N LEU A 129 -4.28 12.78 -1.22
CA LEU A 129 -5.15 11.99 -0.34
C LEU A 129 -6.62 12.02 -0.79
N GLU A 130 -7.06 13.13 -1.40
CA GLU A 130 -8.34 13.21 -2.09
C GLU A 130 -8.36 12.31 -3.33
N ALA A 131 -7.29 12.32 -4.13
CA ALA A 131 -7.16 11.44 -5.28
C ALA A 131 -7.17 9.94 -4.89
N MET A 132 -6.57 9.59 -3.75
CA MET A 132 -6.64 8.23 -3.17
C MET A 132 -8.07 7.81 -2.81
N GLU A 133 -8.84 8.71 -2.18
CA GLU A 133 -10.20 8.43 -1.74
C GLU A 133 -11.17 8.33 -2.92
N GLU A 134 -11.13 9.33 -3.81
CA GLU A 134 -12.09 9.48 -4.90
C GLU A 134 -11.73 8.61 -6.12
N ARG A 135 -10.48 8.13 -6.21
CA ARG A 135 -9.92 7.39 -7.37
C ARG A 135 -10.09 8.14 -8.71
N GLN A 136 -10.20 9.46 -8.64
CA GLN A 136 -10.33 10.36 -9.77
C GLN A 136 -9.84 11.75 -9.35
N VAL A 137 -9.55 12.61 -10.32
CA VAL A 137 -9.20 14.01 -10.07
C VAL A 137 -9.99 14.95 -10.96
N SER A 138 -10.35 16.12 -10.43
CA SER A 138 -11.07 17.16 -11.17
C SER A 138 -10.14 18.36 -11.39
N ILE A 139 -9.76 18.60 -12.64
CA ILE A 139 -8.84 19.68 -13.02
C ILE A 139 -9.49 20.44 -14.18
N ASP A 140 -9.56 21.78 -14.07
CA ASP A 140 -10.18 22.68 -15.05
C ASP A 140 -11.62 22.27 -15.43
N GLY A 141 -12.41 21.82 -14.44
CA GLY A 141 -13.79 21.39 -14.63
C GLY A 141 -13.94 20.04 -15.35
N GLN A 142 -12.85 19.32 -15.63
CA GLN A 142 -12.89 17.97 -16.20
C GLN A 142 -12.46 16.95 -15.15
N THR A 143 -13.33 15.97 -14.90
CA THR A 143 -13.03 14.82 -14.05
C THR A 143 -12.31 13.74 -14.84
N ARG A 144 -11.21 13.21 -14.30
CA ARG A 144 -10.34 12.22 -14.92
C ARG A 144 -10.18 11.03 -13.97
N PRO A 145 -10.54 9.80 -14.38
CA PRO A 145 -10.35 8.62 -13.54
C PRO A 145 -8.86 8.28 -13.42
N LEU A 146 -8.47 7.77 -12.25
CA LEU A 146 -7.15 7.19 -12.04
C LEU A 146 -7.09 5.75 -12.61
N PRO A 147 -5.90 5.21 -12.87
CA PRO A 147 -5.76 3.83 -13.35
C PRO A 147 -6.40 2.82 -12.38
N ALA A 148 -6.80 1.67 -12.91
CA ALA A 148 -7.20 0.52 -12.12
C ALA A 148 -6.26 -0.65 -12.47
N PRO A 149 -5.47 -1.16 -11.51
CA PRO A 149 -5.38 -0.77 -10.10
C PRO A 149 -4.65 0.57 -9.86
N PHE A 150 -4.92 1.19 -8.71
CA PHE A 150 -4.22 2.38 -8.21
C PHE A 150 -3.76 2.14 -6.77
N PHE A 151 -2.46 2.14 -6.56
CA PHE A 151 -1.81 1.86 -5.29
C PHE A 151 -0.81 2.95 -4.94
N VAL A 152 -0.94 3.49 -3.72
CA VAL A 152 -0.05 4.54 -3.22
C VAL A 152 0.70 3.95 -2.04
N ILE A 153 2.02 4.05 -2.12
CA ILE A 153 2.95 3.78 -1.03
C ILE A 153 3.48 5.13 -0.59
N ALA A 154 3.01 5.63 0.55
CA ALA A 154 3.53 6.86 1.12
C ALA A 154 4.61 6.54 2.14
N THR A 155 5.63 7.39 2.25
CA THR A 155 6.65 7.27 3.29
C THR A 155 6.64 8.51 4.17
N GLN A 156 6.93 8.33 5.45
CA GLN A 156 7.14 9.43 6.39
C GLN A 156 8.43 9.23 7.15
N ASN A 157 9.16 10.32 7.34
CA ASN A 157 10.24 10.37 8.31
C ASN A 157 9.67 10.76 9.69
N PRO A 158 10.35 10.37 10.79
CA PRO A 158 9.97 10.77 12.14
C PRO A 158 9.75 12.28 12.27
N ALA A 159 8.75 12.68 13.07
CA ALA A 159 8.24 14.06 13.19
C ALA A 159 9.26 15.09 13.70
N GLU A 160 10.43 14.66 14.16
CA GLU A 160 11.48 15.50 14.74
C GLU A 160 12.30 16.29 13.69
N GLN A 161 12.09 16.03 12.39
CA GLN A 161 12.74 16.79 11.32
C GLN A 161 12.10 18.18 11.13
N ILE A 162 12.92 19.23 11.21
CA ILE A 162 12.52 20.62 10.95
C ILE A 162 11.92 20.71 9.54
N GLY A 163 10.71 21.29 9.43
CA GLY A 163 10.00 21.46 8.15
C GLY A 163 9.05 20.33 7.78
N ALA A 164 8.73 19.42 8.71
CA ALA A 164 7.69 18.42 8.52
C ALA A 164 6.30 18.96 8.92
N TYR A 165 5.32 18.73 8.05
CA TYR A 165 3.88 18.87 8.27
C TYR A 165 3.29 17.47 8.55
N PRO A 166 3.02 17.13 9.82
CA PRO A 166 2.46 15.82 10.15
C PRO A 166 1.09 15.64 9.49
N LEU A 167 0.79 14.42 9.04
CA LEU A 167 -0.54 14.12 8.55
C LEU A 167 -1.54 14.16 9.72
N PRO A 168 -2.65 14.91 9.61
CA PRO A 168 -3.73 14.81 10.56
C PRO A 168 -4.28 13.39 10.63
N GLU A 169 -4.83 12.97 11.77
CA GLU A 169 -5.46 11.64 11.92
C GLU A 169 -6.53 11.35 10.85
N SER A 170 -7.31 12.36 10.49
CA SER A 170 -8.34 12.24 9.44
C SER A 170 -7.75 11.93 8.06
N GLN A 171 -6.47 12.22 7.84
CA GLN A 171 -5.71 11.87 6.64
C GLN A 171 -5.09 10.47 6.74
N LEU A 172 -4.62 10.06 7.92
CA LEU A 172 -4.08 8.73 8.16
C LEU A 172 -5.13 7.62 7.96
N ASP A 173 -6.39 7.88 8.32
CA ASP A 173 -7.52 6.93 8.13
C ASP A 173 -7.75 6.56 6.63
N ARG A 174 -7.13 7.29 5.69
CA ARG A 174 -7.16 6.96 4.25
C ARG A 174 -6.21 5.83 3.85
N PHE A 175 -5.22 5.52 4.67
CA PHE A 175 -4.35 4.37 4.48
C PHE A 175 -5.01 3.12 5.07
N LEU A 176 -4.72 1.95 4.47
CA LEU A 176 -5.22 0.68 4.98
C LEU A 176 -4.35 0.18 6.14
N MET A 177 -3.04 0.35 6.03
CA MET A 177 -2.09 -0.02 7.07
C MET A 177 -0.82 0.84 7.04
N ALA A 178 -0.16 0.92 8.19
CA ALA A 178 1.20 1.40 8.35
C ALA A 178 2.13 0.22 8.66
N ILE A 179 3.31 0.20 8.04
CA ILE A 179 4.35 -0.81 8.32
C ILE A 179 5.70 -0.16 8.52
N GLU A 180 6.57 -0.87 9.22
CA GLU A 180 8.00 -0.58 9.32
C GLU A 180 8.77 -1.66 8.54
N LEU A 181 9.83 -1.28 7.83
CA LEU A 181 10.78 -2.25 7.27
C LEU A 181 11.86 -2.56 8.32
N GLY A 182 12.42 -1.53 8.97
CA GLY A 182 13.52 -1.61 9.92
C GLY A 182 14.85 -2.04 9.28
N TYR A 183 15.92 -2.06 10.06
CA TYR A 183 17.20 -2.61 9.59
C TYR A 183 17.09 -4.10 9.26
N PRO A 184 17.74 -4.59 8.19
CA PRO A 184 17.84 -6.02 7.94
C PRO A 184 18.49 -6.74 9.13
N ASP A 185 18.18 -8.01 9.32
CA ASP A 185 18.92 -8.84 10.27
C ASP A 185 20.41 -8.97 9.85
N PRO A 186 21.33 -9.35 10.75
CA PRO A 186 22.76 -9.38 10.44
C PRO A 186 23.14 -10.25 9.23
N ASP A 187 22.41 -11.33 8.98
CA ASP A 187 22.68 -12.23 7.85
C ASP A 187 22.22 -11.60 6.54
N ALA A 188 21.02 -11.02 6.52
CA ALA A 188 20.48 -10.24 5.41
C ALA A 188 21.34 -9.01 5.11
N GLU A 189 21.81 -8.30 6.12
CA GLU A 189 22.70 -7.14 5.96
C GLU A 189 24.02 -7.56 5.33
N ARG A 190 24.62 -8.65 5.83
CA ARG A 190 25.84 -9.23 5.24
C ARG A 190 25.62 -9.62 3.78
N GLU A 191 24.48 -10.21 3.44
CA GLU A 191 24.13 -10.57 2.06
C GLU A 191 24.01 -9.33 1.17
N LEU A 192 23.44 -8.23 1.66
CA LEU A 192 23.37 -6.95 0.95
C LEU A 192 24.76 -6.36 0.71
N LEU A 193 25.65 -6.41 1.70
CA LEU A 193 27.03 -5.94 1.58
C LEU A 193 27.83 -6.75 0.53
N ILE A 194 27.56 -8.05 0.39
CA ILE A 194 28.21 -8.91 -0.61
C ILE A 194 27.61 -8.69 -2.00
N SER A 195 26.28 -8.61 -2.09
CA SER A 195 25.55 -8.59 -3.37
C SER A 195 25.47 -7.20 -4.02
N GLY A 196 25.77 -6.14 -3.27
CA GLY A 196 25.70 -4.76 -3.75
C GLY A 196 24.26 -4.27 -3.96
N ASP A 197 24.09 -3.21 -4.75
CA ASP A 197 22.77 -2.61 -4.98
C ASP A 197 21.87 -3.52 -5.82
N ARG A 198 20.93 -4.19 -5.16
CA ARG A 198 19.95 -5.09 -5.80
C ARG A 198 18.96 -4.36 -6.70
N ARG A 199 18.84 -3.04 -6.61
CA ARG A 199 17.96 -2.24 -7.50
C ARG A 199 18.30 -2.43 -8.97
N ILE A 200 19.56 -2.77 -9.29
CA ILE A 200 20.02 -3.04 -10.66
C ILE A 200 19.29 -4.24 -11.28
N ARG A 201 18.75 -5.16 -10.47
CA ARG A 201 18.00 -6.34 -10.95
C ARG A 201 16.53 -6.05 -11.26
N ILE A 202 15.98 -4.95 -10.74
CA ILE A 202 14.55 -4.63 -10.89
C ILE A 202 14.12 -4.55 -12.36
N PRO A 203 14.86 -3.88 -13.28
CA PRO A 203 14.50 -3.85 -14.70
C PRO A 203 14.52 -5.22 -15.40
N THR A 204 15.19 -6.21 -14.80
CA THR A 204 15.31 -7.57 -15.35
C THR A 204 14.29 -8.56 -14.78
N LEU A 205 13.47 -8.13 -13.82
CA LEU A 205 12.41 -8.96 -13.26
C LEU A 205 11.38 -9.25 -14.35
N ALA A 206 11.07 -10.54 -14.54
CA ALA A 206 9.98 -10.94 -15.40
C ALA A 206 8.65 -10.72 -14.63
N PRO A 207 7.71 -9.91 -15.15
CA PRO A 207 6.42 -9.72 -14.49
C PRO A 207 5.68 -11.04 -14.33
N CYS A 208 5.26 -11.36 -13.11
CA CYS A 208 4.44 -12.55 -12.82
C CYS A 208 2.94 -12.29 -12.99
N ALA A 209 2.55 -11.02 -13.20
CA ALA A 209 1.17 -10.56 -13.38
C ALA A 209 1.13 -9.32 -14.29
N ASP A 210 -0.08 -8.84 -14.53
CA ASP A 210 -0.40 -7.56 -15.15
C ASP A 210 -1.59 -6.90 -14.41
N ALA A 211 -1.98 -5.70 -14.84
CA ALA A 211 -3.08 -4.96 -14.24
C ALA A 211 -4.42 -5.74 -14.23
N ALA A 212 -4.75 -6.43 -15.31
CA ALA A 212 -5.99 -7.19 -15.43
C ALA A 212 -6.00 -8.41 -14.49
N THR A 213 -4.88 -9.12 -14.41
CA THR A 213 -4.68 -10.23 -13.48
C THR A 213 -4.80 -9.76 -12.04
N LEU A 214 -4.16 -8.65 -11.68
CA LEU A 214 -4.20 -8.13 -10.32
C LEU A 214 -5.62 -7.71 -9.92
N LEU A 215 -6.40 -7.12 -10.83
CA LEU A 215 -7.82 -6.83 -10.56
C LEU A 215 -8.62 -8.11 -10.27
N ALA A 216 -8.39 -9.18 -11.02
CA ALA A 216 -9.02 -10.48 -10.76
C ALA A 216 -8.63 -11.05 -9.39
N TRP A 217 -7.36 -10.92 -8.97
CA TRP A 217 -6.91 -11.32 -7.64
C TRP A 217 -7.53 -10.49 -6.52
N GLN A 218 -7.73 -9.19 -6.75
CA GLN A 218 -8.44 -8.33 -5.80
C GLN A 218 -9.93 -8.72 -5.68
N ASP A 219 -10.56 -9.13 -6.78
CA ASP A 219 -11.95 -9.64 -6.74
C ASP A 219 -12.04 -10.99 -6.00
N GLU A 220 -11.09 -11.90 -6.23
CA GLU A 220 -11.00 -13.16 -5.49
C GLU A 220 -10.72 -12.93 -3.99
N THR A 221 -9.83 -12.00 -3.67
CA THR A 221 -9.59 -11.54 -2.29
C THR A 221 -10.88 -11.05 -1.65
N ALA A 222 -11.64 -10.21 -2.35
CA ALA A 222 -12.92 -9.71 -1.86
C ALA A 222 -13.96 -10.82 -1.68
N ALA A 223 -13.83 -11.97 -2.36
CA ALA A 223 -14.73 -13.11 -2.24
C ALA A 223 -14.40 -14.07 -1.07
N VAL A 224 -13.20 -14.00 -0.48
CA VAL A 224 -12.77 -14.86 0.65
C VAL A 224 -13.77 -14.81 1.81
N HIS A 225 -14.24 -15.97 2.27
CA HIS A 225 -15.30 -16.03 3.27
C HIS A 225 -14.85 -15.49 4.64
N VAL A 226 -15.73 -14.75 5.31
CA VAL A 226 -15.56 -14.32 6.71
C VAL A 226 -16.78 -14.76 7.50
N ALA A 227 -16.57 -15.62 8.50
CA ALA A 227 -17.64 -16.14 9.33
C ALA A 227 -18.24 -15.03 10.22
N PRO A 228 -19.55 -15.06 10.54
CA PRO A 228 -20.18 -14.08 11.43
C PRO A 228 -19.45 -13.88 12.77
N ALA A 229 -18.98 -14.98 13.38
CA ALA A 229 -18.24 -14.93 14.65
C ALA A 229 -16.93 -14.12 14.55
N LEU A 230 -16.29 -14.06 13.39
CA LEU A 230 -15.11 -13.21 13.18
C LEU A 230 -15.49 -11.74 13.02
N LEU A 231 -16.67 -11.45 12.47
CA LEU A 231 -17.18 -10.07 12.44
C LEU A 231 -17.51 -9.60 13.85
N ASP A 232 -18.11 -10.46 14.68
CA ASP A 232 -18.34 -10.19 16.11
C ASP A 232 -17.01 -9.95 16.84
N TYR A 233 -15.99 -10.76 16.53
CA TYR A 233 -14.65 -10.57 17.07
C TYR A 233 -14.02 -9.22 16.68
N VAL A 234 -14.09 -8.84 15.39
CA VAL A 234 -13.62 -7.52 14.94
C VAL A 234 -14.38 -6.40 15.64
N GLN A 235 -15.71 -6.51 15.78
CA GLN A 235 -16.51 -5.52 16.52
C GLN A 235 -16.07 -5.42 17.98
N ALA A 236 -15.77 -6.54 18.63
CA ALA A 236 -15.25 -6.54 20.00
C ALA A 236 -13.88 -5.83 20.09
N LEU A 237 -12.98 -6.03 19.13
CA LEU A 237 -11.70 -5.30 19.07
C LEU A 237 -11.91 -3.79 18.91
N LEU A 238 -12.83 -3.37 18.03
CA LEU A 238 -13.17 -1.96 17.85
C LEU A 238 -13.74 -1.36 19.14
N ALA A 239 -14.69 -2.05 19.78
CA ALA A 239 -15.28 -1.60 21.04
C ALA A 239 -14.24 -1.49 22.16
N ALA A 240 -13.37 -2.50 22.30
CA ALA A 240 -12.27 -2.49 23.26
C ALA A 240 -11.36 -1.27 23.04
N SER A 241 -10.93 -1.01 21.80
CA SER A 241 -10.08 0.14 21.48
C SER A 241 -10.72 1.48 21.87
N ARG A 242 -12.03 1.64 21.66
CA ARG A 242 -12.77 2.87 22.02
C ARG A 242 -12.87 3.04 23.52
N SER A 243 -13.24 1.98 24.24
CA SER A 243 -13.30 2.01 25.71
C SER A 243 -11.93 2.29 26.34
N SER A 244 -10.86 1.75 25.78
CA SER A 244 -9.51 1.98 26.28
C SER A 244 -9.03 3.42 26.07
N SER A 245 -9.42 4.03 24.96
CA SER A 245 -9.18 5.45 24.68
C SER A 245 -9.93 6.36 25.65
N GLU A 246 -11.21 6.07 25.93
CA GLU A 246 -12.03 6.84 26.88
C GLU A 246 -11.51 6.74 28.32
N THR A 247 -11.00 5.57 28.72
CA THR A 247 -10.49 5.31 30.08
C THR A 247 -9.02 5.70 30.27
N GLY A 248 -8.30 6.02 29.20
CA GLY A 248 -6.85 6.26 29.24
C GLY A 248 -6.02 5.04 29.64
N SER A 249 -6.59 3.83 29.52
CA SER A 249 -5.94 2.58 29.95
C SER A 249 -4.84 2.11 29.00
N LEU A 250 -4.86 2.56 27.75
CA LEU A 250 -3.81 2.35 26.75
C LEU A 250 -3.11 3.68 26.45
N GLN A 251 -1.83 3.79 26.83
CA GLN A 251 -1.00 4.95 26.49
C GLN A 251 -0.82 5.03 24.98
N GLY A 252 -0.88 6.25 24.41
CA GLY A 252 -0.74 6.50 22.97
C GLY A 252 -2.03 6.39 22.15
N LEU A 253 -3.13 5.86 22.72
CA LEU A 253 -4.42 5.75 22.02
C LEU A 253 -5.33 6.96 22.32
N HIS A 254 -5.12 8.05 21.57
CA HIS A 254 -5.92 9.28 21.69
C HIS A 254 -7.37 9.13 21.22
N ARG A 255 -7.65 8.13 20.36
CA ARG A 255 -8.99 7.77 19.88
C ARG A 255 -9.05 6.28 19.57
N GLY A 256 -10.20 5.64 19.81
CA GLY A 256 -10.40 4.25 19.38
C GLY A 256 -10.53 4.08 17.86
N LEU A 257 -10.45 2.84 17.39
CA LEU A 257 -10.52 2.49 15.97
C LEU A 257 -11.88 2.89 15.34
N SER A 258 -11.81 3.49 14.14
CA SER A 258 -12.98 3.93 13.36
C SER A 258 -13.76 2.73 12.78
N PRO A 259 -15.04 2.90 12.37
CA PRO A 259 -15.73 1.87 11.58
C PRO A 259 -14.99 1.53 10.28
N ARG A 260 -14.33 2.52 9.67
CA ARG A 260 -13.49 2.33 8.48
C ARG A 260 -12.32 1.40 8.76
N ALA A 261 -11.61 1.59 9.89
CA ALA A 261 -10.56 0.67 10.33
C ALA A 261 -11.06 -0.78 10.47
N GLY A 262 -12.32 -0.98 10.91
CA GLY A 262 -12.96 -2.30 10.93
C GLY A 262 -13.13 -2.93 9.55
N LEU A 263 -13.60 -2.14 8.57
CA LEU A 263 -13.72 -2.60 7.17
C LEU A 263 -12.35 -2.94 6.57
N LEU A 264 -11.36 -2.09 6.81
CA LEU A 264 -9.98 -2.27 6.34
C LEU A 264 -9.33 -3.50 6.97
N LEU A 265 -9.57 -3.75 8.26
CA LEU A 265 -9.08 -4.93 8.97
C LEU A 265 -9.64 -6.22 8.36
N VAL A 266 -10.95 -6.25 8.06
CA VAL A 266 -11.57 -7.41 7.40
C VAL A 266 -11.02 -7.60 5.99
N ALA A 267 -10.86 -6.52 5.22
CA ALA A 267 -10.29 -6.60 3.87
C ALA A 267 -8.84 -7.11 3.87
N ALA A 268 -8.03 -6.62 4.81
CA ALA A 268 -6.65 -7.07 5.02
C ALA A 268 -6.59 -8.55 5.45
N ALA A 269 -7.48 -8.98 6.35
CA ALA A 269 -7.55 -10.38 6.78
C ALA A 269 -7.96 -11.32 5.63
N ARG A 270 -8.88 -10.89 4.74
CA ARG A 270 -9.21 -11.63 3.51
C ARG A 270 -7.98 -11.78 2.60
N ALA A 271 -7.24 -10.70 2.39
CA ALA A 271 -6.01 -10.73 1.60
C ALA A 271 -4.95 -11.66 2.21
N TRP A 272 -4.81 -11.63 3.54
CA TRP A 272 -3.90 -12.51 4.25
C TRP A 272 -4.28 -13.98 4.10
N ALA A 273 -5.57 -14.31 4.25
CA ALA A 273 -6.07 -15.67 4.04
C ALA A 273 -5.82 -16.18 2.61
N LEU A 274 -6.02 -15.33 1.58
CA LEU A 274 -5.73 -15.69 0.19
C LEU A 274 -4.24 -15.98 -0.03
N LEU A 275 -3.37 -15.15 0.55
CA LEU A 275 -1.91 -15.35 0.52
C LEU A 275 -1.47 -16.64 1.23
N GLU A 276 -2.25 -17.11 2.19
CA GLU A 276 -2.06 -18.40 2.87
C GLU A 276 -2.75 -19.57 2.13
N GLY A 277 -3.36 -19.32 0.97
CA GLY A 277 -4.04 -20.35 0.18
C GLY A 277 -5.37 -20.81 0.76
N ARG A 278 -5.99 -20.00 1.62
CA ARG A 278 -7.23 -20.35 2.31
C ARG A 278 -8.44 -19.62 1.72
N PRO A 279 -9.58 -20.32 1.52
CA PRO A 279 -10.81 -19.72 1.00
C PRO A 279 -11.63 -19.00 2.10
N MET A 280 -11.14 -18.99 3.34
CA MET A 280 -11.81 -18.37 4.48
C MET A 280 -10.79 -17.75 5.44
N VAL A 281 -11.21 -16.67 6.10
CA VAL A 281 -10.46 -16.01 7.16
C VAL A 281 -10.53 -16.83 8.44
N LEU A 282 -9.41 -16.89 9.15
CA LEU A 282 -9.25 -17.46 10.48
C LEU A 282 -8.83 -16.35 11.48
N PRO A 283 -9.01 -16.56 12.81
CA PRO A 283 -8.63 -15.56 13.82
C PRO A 283 -7.18 -15.06 13.70
N GLU A 284 -6.25 -15.95 13.37
CA GLU A 284 -4.82 -15.66 13.19
C GLU A 284 -4.56 -14.66 12.05
N ASP A 285 -5.42 -14.60 11.03
CA ASP A 285 -5.27 -13.63 9.93
C ASP A 285 -5.51 -12.23 10.45
N ILE A 286 -6.56 -12.06 11.26
CA ILE A 286 -6.89 -10.80 11.90
C ILE A 286 -5.73 -10.40 12.80
N HIS A 287 -5.18 -11.32 13.60
CA HIS A 287 -4.02 -11.05 14.46
C HIS A 287 -2.79 -10.63 13.66
N ALA A 288 -2.53 -11.26 12.52
CA ALA A 288 -1.36 -10.96 11.68
C ALA A 288 -1.41 -9.55 11.09
N VAL A 289 -2.58 -9.08 10.66
CA VAL A 289 -2.73 -7.75 10.05
C VAL A 289 -3.08 -6.65 11.06
N PHE A 290 -3.59 -7.00 12.25
CA PHE A 290 -4.09 -6.03 13.23
C PHE A 290 -3.06 -4.97 13.62
N PRO A 291 -1.79 -5.29 13.94
CA PRO A 291 -0.81 -4.26 14.30
C PRO A 291 -0.61 -3.22 13.20
N ALA A 292 -0.55 -3.66 11.95
CA ALA A 292 -0.34 -2.78 10.80
C ALA A 292 -1.55 -1.88 10.52
N VAL A 293 -2.76 -2.41 10.70
CA VAL A 293 -4.01 -1.63 10.51
C VAL A 293 -4.28 -0.70 11.70
N ALA A 294 -4.08 -1.17 12.93
CA ALA A 294 -4.33 -0.39 14.14
C ALA A 294 -3.23 0.65 14.43
N GLY A 295 -2.00 0.41 13.97
CA GLY A 295 -0.86 1.32 14.15
C GLY A 295 -1.07 2.72 13.54
N LEU A 296 -1.95 2.84 12.54
CA LEU A 296 -2.34 4.15 11.98
C LEU A 296 -3.05 5.07 13.00
N VAL A 297 -3.68 4.48 14.03
CA VAL A 297 -4.44 5.20 15.06
C VAL A 297 -3.72 5.18 16.40
N VAL A 298 -2.94 4.12 16.66
CA VAL A 298 -2.07 4.02 17.82
C VAL A 298 -0.73 4.65 17.43
N GLN A 299 -0.58 5.95 17.65
CA GLN A 299 0.77 6.51 17.75
C GLN A 299 1.39 5.92 19.01
N LEU A 300 2.17 4.85 18.83
CA LEU A 300 3.13 4.43 19.84
C LEU A 300 4.11 5.59 19.96
N MET A 301 3.81 6.55 20.84
CA MET A 301 4.81 7.45 21.36
C MET A 301 5.87 6.56 21.99
N GLN A 302 7.01 6.42 21.29
CA GLN A 302 8.25 5.96 21.91
C GLN A 302 8.74 7.02 22.89
#